data_AF-Q706D8-F1
#
_entry.id   AF-Q706D8-F1
#
_cell.length_a   1.000
_cell.length_b   1.000
_cell.length_c   1.000
_cell.angle_alpha   90.00
_cell.angle_beta   90.00
_cell.angle_gamma   90.00
#
_symmetry.space_group_name_H-M   'P 1'
#
loop_
_entity.id
_entity.type
_entity.pdbx_description
1 polymer ?
#
loop_
_entity_poly.entity_id
_entity_poly.type
_entity_poly.pdbx_seq_one_letter_code
_entity_poly.pdbx_strand_id
1 'polypeptide(L)'
;KADVTRTISRFYLTDANDDDFRNRTEQCLQETQETFPVTESCQRASCAFSCYNDQFGEVIAVRPSFIPFTALEHRRIVRECVDILQIGPQARQAILDEGLMEVPEGRCLLRCVLLREGLYNDWRGPRLGSLWVQTEGHEDRFFDTAQKCYPLLKMQTLEPCELAARFAAECLPSRVPFVETVFAAFCSIE
;
A
#
# COMPACT_ATOMS: atom_id res chain seq x y z
N LYS A 1 23.87 5.89 2.72
CA LYS A 1 23.79 7.17 3.47
C LYS A 1 22.45 7.15 4.19
N ALA A 2 22.41 7.45 5.49
CA ALA A 2 21.14 7.59 6.19
C ALA A 2 20.37 8.78 5.60
N ASP A 3 19.08 8.62 5.34
CA ASP A 3 18.20 9.67 4.85
C ASP A 3 16.88 9.54 5.61
N VAL A 4 16.19 10.67 5.79
CA VAL A 4 14.82 10.68 6.25
C VAL A 4 13.98 9.86 5.27
N THR A 5 13.51 8.71 5.75
CA THR A 5 12.62 7.85 4.97
C THR A 5 11.21 8.43 4.92
N ARG A 6 10.57 8.36 3.74
CA ARG A 6 9.16 8.69 3.55
C ARG A 6 8.23 7.78 4.36
N THR A 7 8.71 6.57 4.68
CA THR A 7 7.98 5.58 5.49
C THR A 7 7.71 6.09 6.90
N ILE A 8 8.70 6.72 7.55
CA ILE A 8 8.57 7.22 8.93
C ILE A 8 8.08 8.68 8.93
N SER A 9 8.57 9.55 8.04
CA SER A 9 8.26 10.99 8.09
C SER A 9 6.78 11.32 7.96
N ARG A 10 5.99 10.47 7.27
CA ARG A 10 4.54 10.66 7.12
C ARG A 10 3.73 10.60 8.43
N PHE A 11 4.35 10.13 9.52
CA PHE A 11 3.73 10.07 10.84
C PHE A 11 4.02 11.32 11.68
N TYR A 12 4.71 12.31 11.13
CA TYR A 12 5.12 13.53 11.83
C TYR A 12 4.55 14.78 11.17
N LEU A 13 4.28 15.80 11.98
CA LEU A 13 4.03 17.17 11.55
C LEU A 13 5.27 18.00 11.85
N THR A 14 5.84 18.62 10.82
CA THR A 14 6.98 19.52 10.95
C THR A 14 6.51 20.90 11.39
N ASP A 15 7.36 21.65 12.10
CA ASP A 15 7.11 23.07 12.35
C ASP A 15 7.32 23.85 11.04
N ALA A 16 6.38 24.72 10.67
CA ALA A 16 6.46 25.51 9.45
C ALA A 16 7.57 26.58 9.48
N ASN A 17 8.12 26.89 10.65
CA ASN A 17 9.22 27.84 10.82
C ASN A 17 10.58 27.16 11.00
N ASP A 18 10.61 25.83 11.05
CA ASP A 18 11.84 25.05 11.12
C ASP A 18 12.18 24.56 9.71
N ASP A 19 13.24 25.12 9.13
CA ASP A 19 13.74 24.70 7.81
C ASP A 19 14.87 23.66 7.91
N ASP A 20 15.36 23.36 9.12
CA ASP A 20 16.56 22.53 9.36
C ASP A 20 16.25 21.16 10.00
N PHE A 21 15.00 20.89 10.38
CA PHE A 21 14.55 19.61 10.94
C PHE A 21 15.07 18.39 10.15
N ARG A 22 15.09 18.48 8.81
CA ARG A 22 15.54 17.39 7.93
C ARG A 22 17.03 17.10 8.14
N ASN A 23 17.88 18.12 8.06
CA ASN A 23 19.33 17.95 8.20
C ASN A 23 19.69 17.42 9.58
N ARG A 24 19.07 17.94 10.65
CA ARG A 24 19.29 17.48 12.02
C ARG A 24 18.86 16.03 12.22
N THR A 25 17.73 15.64 11.63
CA THR A 25 17.27 14.25 11.68
C THR A 25 18.21 13.32 10.92
N GLU A 26 18.65 13.69 9.71
CA GLU A 26 19.60 12.88 8.93
C GLU A 26 20.94 12.72 9.63
N GLN A 27 21.46 13.79 10.23
CA GLN A 27 22.68 13.76 11.00
C GLN A 27 22.54 12.78 12.18
N CYS A 28 21.49 12.88 12.98
CA CYS A 28 21.23 11.96 14.09
C CYS A 28 21.10 10.50 13.63
N LEU A 29 20.41 10.28 12.49
CA LEU A 29 20.30 8.93 11.90
C LEU A 29 21.68 8.41 11.47
N GLN A 30 22.53 9.25 10.90
CA GLN A 30 23.89 8.86 10.50
C GLN A 30 24.73 8.51 11.72
N GLU A 31 24.72 9.34 12.77
CA GLU A 31 25.42 9.09 14.03
C GLU A 31 24.96 7.77 14.69
N THR A 32 23.65 7.45 14.60
CA THR A 32 23.11 6.16 15.05
C THR A 32 23.72 4.97 14.29
N GLN A 33 23.91 5.09 12.97
CA GLN A 33 24.52 4.03 12.15
C GLN A 33 26.01 3.85 12.40
N GLU A 34 26.70 4.95 12.75
CA GLU A 34 28.13 4.93 13.09
C GLU A 34 28.37 4.36 14.50
N THR A 35 27.44 4.61 15.43
CA THR A 35 27.52 4.17 16.83
C THR A 35 27.18 2.68 16.99
N PHE A 36 26.14 2.19 16.31
CA PHE A 36 25.63 0.83 16.50
C PHE A 36 25.84 -0.03 15.25
N PRO A 37 26.45 -1.23 15.37
CA PRO A 37 26.64 -2.12 14.23
C PRO A 37 25.31 -2.66 13.70
N VAL A 38 25.31 -3.18 12.47
CA VAL A 38 24.11 -3.68 11.79
C VAL A 38 23.39 -4.79 12.56
N THR A 39 24.12 -5.57 13.36
CA THR A 39 23.59 -6.64 14.19
C THR A 39 22.74 -6.15 15.36
N GLU A 40 22.96 -4.92 15.85
CA GLU A 40 22.22 -4.29 16.95
C GLU A 40 20.97 -3.59 16.41
N SER A 41 20.11 -4.35 15.73
CA SER A 41 18.97 -3.81 14.97
C SER A 41 17.93 -3.13 15.87
N CYS A 42 17.72 -3.64 17.09
CA CYS A 42 16.79 -3.05 18.05
C CYS A 42 17.27 -1.67 18.54
N GLN A 43 18.55 -1.54 18.86
CA GLN A 43 19.15 -0.28 19.31
C GLN A 43 19.14 0.73 18.17
N ARG A 44 19.53 0.31 16.95
CA ARG A 44 19.45 1.16 15.76
C ARG A 44 18.03 1.65 15.51
N ALA A 45 17.02 0.79 15.64
CA ALA A 45 15.62 1.17 15.48
C ALA A 45 15.16 2.15 16.57
N SER A 46 15.46 1.86 17.84
CA SER A 46 15.09 2.72 18.97
C SER A 46 15.72 4.12 18.84
N CYS A 47 17.01 4.20 18.55
CA CYS A 47 17.70 5.47 18.37
C CYS A 47 17.23 6.22 17.12
N ALA A 48 16.95 5.52 16.03
CA ALA A 48 16.35 6.14 14.85
C ALA A 48 14.99 6.80 15.18
N PHE A 49 14.13 6.13 15.95
CA PHE A 49 12.86 6.74 16.40
C PHE A 49 13.08 7.95 17.30
N SER A 50 14.07 7.92 18.20
CA SER A 50 14.44 9.10 18.99
C SER A 50 14.87 10.26 18.10
N CYS A 51 15.67 10.03 17.05
CA CYS A 51 16.05 11.09 16.11
C CYS A 51 14.83 11.79 15.49
N TYR A 52 13.82 11.02 15.08
CA TYR A 52 12.59 11.62 14.53
C TYR A 52 11.80 12.40 15.59
N ASN A 53 11.64 11.84 16.79
CA ASN A 53 10.92 12.50 17.88
C ASN A 53 11.60 13.79 18.35
N ASP A 54 12.92 13.82 18.35
CA ASP A 54 13.69 14.93 18.90
C ASP A 54 13.97 16.02 17.86
N GLN A 55 14.10 15.66 16.58
CA GLN A 55 14.58 16.57 15.52
C GLN A 55 13.62 16.80 14.36
N PHE A 56 12.67 15.89 14.09
CA PHE A 56 11.85 15.97 12.87
C PHE A 56 10.54 16.74 13.06
N GLY A 57 9.87 16.56 14.20
CA GLY A 57 8.62 17.23 14.50
C GLY A 57 7.73 16.46 15.48
N GLU A 58 6.44 16.78 15.51
CA GLU A 58 5.48 16.16 16.42
C GLU A 58 4.82 14.93 15.79
N VAL A 59 4.74 13.83 16.55
CA VAL A 59 4.03 12.61 16.11
C VAL A 59 2.53 12.88 15.98
N ILE A 60 1.97 12.47 14.85
CA ILE A 60 0.54 12.53 14.59
C ILE A 60 -0.19 11.42 15.36
N ALA A 61 -0.52 11.69 16.63
CA ALA A 61 -1.20 10.71 17.49
C ALA A 61 -2.72 10.66 17.31
N VAL A 62 -3.34 11.72 16.79
CA VAL A 62 -4.81 11.90 16.76
C VAL A 62 -5.52 11.30 15.55
N ARG A 63 -4.81 11.00 14.46
CA ARG A 63 -5.41 10.40 13.25
C ARG A 63 -4.68 9.10 12.86
N PRO A 64 -5.42 8.02 12.58
CA PRO A 64 -4.82 6.79 12.09
C PRO A 64 -4.18 7.02 10.73
N SER A 65 -2.94 6.56 10.58
CA SER A 65 -2.17 6.61 9.35
C SER A 65 -2.02 5.21 8.76
N PHE A 66 -1.89 5.11 7.44
CA PHE A 66 -2.29 3.88 6.74
C PHE A 66 -1.50 2.60 7.04
N ILE A 67 -0.23 2.51 7.39
CA ILE A 67 0.59 1.26 7.45
C ILE A 67 0.46 0.29 6.23
N PRO A 68 1.45 0.23 5.34
CA PRO A 68 1.42 -0.71 4.22
C PRO A 68 1.51 -2.17 4.72
N PHE A 69 0.76 -3.05 4.08
CA PHE A 69 0.80 -4.49 4.31
C PHE A 69 2.10 -5.08 3.76
N THR A 70 2.72 -5.97 4.53
CA THR A 70 3.85 -6.78 4.08
C THR A 70 3.40 -7.82 3.06
N ALA A 71 4.35 -8.37 2.29
CA ALA A 71 4.06 -9.46 1.34
C ALA A 71 3.46 -10.72 2.02
N LEU A 72 3.77 -10.97 3.30
CA LEU A 72 3.17 -12.06 4.07
C LEU A 72 1.71 -11.76 4.41
N GLU A 73 1.42 -10.55 4.88
CA GLU A 73 0.06 -10.14 5.21
C GLU A 73 -0.82 -10.04 3.95
N HIS A 74 -0.28 -9.53 2.84
CA HIS A 74 -0.95 -9.52 1.54
C HIS A 74 -1.40 -10.92 1.13
N ARG A 75 -0.49 -11.91 1.14
CA ARG A 75 -0.83 -13.32 0.82
C ARG A 75 -1.89 -13.88 1.76
N ARG A 76 -1.81 -13.56 3.05
CA ARG A 76 -2.84 -13.96 4.02
C ARG A 76 -4.20 -13.36 3.65
N ILE A 77 -4.26 -12.09 3.27
CA ILE A 77 -5.51 -11.42 2.88
C ILE A 77 -6.08 -12.05 1.60
N VAL A 78 -5.26 -12.38 0.61
CA VAL A 78 -5.72 -13.08 -0.60
C VAL A 78 -6.37 -14.41 -0.23
N ARG A 79 -5.74 -15.19 0.66
CA ARG A 79 -6.32 -16.46 1.16
C ARG A 79 -7.64 -16.24 1.89
N GLU A 80 -7.70 -15.28 2.80
CA GLU A 80 -8.94 -14.94 3.52
C GLU A 80 -10.06 -14.52 2.55
N CYS A 81 -9.73 -13.82 1.46
CA CYS A 81 -10.70 -13.45 0.44
C CYS A 81 -11.19 -14.63 -0.39
N VAL A 82 -10.33 -15.60 -0.71
CA VAL A 82 -10.73 -16.88 -1.32
C VAL A 82 -11.76 -17.59 -0.45
N ASP A 83 -11.52 -17.64 0.86
CA ASP A 83 -12.43 -18.28 1.83
C ASP A 83 -13.76 -17.52 1.95
N ILE A 84 -13.72 -16.18 2.06
CA ILE A 84 -14.91 -15.33 2.19
C ILE A 84 -15.81 -15.41 0.95
N LEU A 85 -15.21 -15.42 -0.23
CA LEU A 85 -15.92 -15.53 -1.49
C LEU A 85 -16.30 -16.99 -1.82
N GLN A 86 -15.85 -17.95 -1.01
CA GLN A 86 -16.09 -19.38 -1.19
C GLN A 86 -15.66 -19.84 -2.60
N ILE A 87 -14.50 -19.40 -3.07
CA ILE A 87 -14.00 -19.74 -4.41
C ILE A 87 -13.67 -21.23 -4.44
N GLY A 88 -14.56 -22.01 -5.07
CA GLY A 88 -14.43 -23.45 -5.20
C GLY A 88 -13.40 -23.88 -6.26
N PRO A 89 -13.13 -25.19 -6.37
CA PRO A 89 -12.09 -25.72 -7.26
C PRO A 89 -12.26 -25.35 -8.74
N GLN A 90 -13.49 -25.32 -9.24
CA GLN A 90 -13.77 -24.97 -10.65
C GLN A 90 -13.45 -23.50 -10.94
N ALA A 91 -13.92 -22.57 -10.10
CA ALA A 91 -13.62 -21.16 -10.23
C ALA A 91 -12.13 -20.87 -10.03
N ARG A 92 -11.49 -21.58 -9.08
CA ARG A 92 -10.04 -21.51 -8.90
C ARG A 92 -9.28 -21.93 -10.16
N GLN A 93 -9.66 -23.04 -10.78
CA GLN A 93 -9.03 -23.49 -12.02
C GLN A 93 -9.23 -22.49 -13.15
N ALA A 94 -10.45 -21.95 -13.33
CA ALA A 94 -10.72 -20.91 -14.32
C ALA A 94 -9.84 -19.68 -14.11
N ILE A 95 -9.69 -19.21 -12.86
CA ILE A 95 -8.81 -18.06 -12.54
C ILE A 95 -7.35 -18.38 -12.91
N LEU A 96 -6.87 -19.60 -12.66
CA LEU A 96 -5.49 -19.99 -12.99
C LEU A 96 -5.24 -20.06 -14.50
N ASP A 97 -6.23 -20.51 -15.26
CA ASP A 97 -6.11 -20.70 -16.71
C ASP A 97 -6.31 -19.40 -17.50
N GLU A 98 -7.26 -18.57 -17.08
CA GLU A 98 -7.72 -17.38 -17.81
C GLU A 98 -7.24 -16.06 -17.19
N GLY A 99 -6.93 -16.06 -15.89
CA GLY A 99 -6.50 -14.89 -15.13
C GLY A 99 -7.62 -14.20 -14.33
N LEU A 100 -7.23 -13.36 -13.36
CA LEU A 100 -8.17 -12.68 -12.45
C LEU A 100 -9.16 -11.76 -13.14
N MET A 101 -8.73 -11.09 -14.22
CA MET A 101 -9.55 -10.10 -14.91
C MET A 101 -10.61 -10.74 -15.80
N GLU A 102 -10.38 -11.94 -16.31
CA GLU A 102 -11.27 -12.61 -17.27
C GLU A 102 -12.42 -13.34 -16.56
N VAL A 103 -12.20 -13.80 -15.33
CA VAL A 103 -13.16 -14.59 -14.55
C VAL A 103 -13.93 -13.72 -13.54
N PRO A 104 -15.28 -13.79 -13.46
CA PRO A 104 -16.07 -13.02 -12.49
C PRO A 104 -15.62 -13.16 -11.04
N GLU A 105 -15.31 -14.39 -10.61
CA GLU A 105 -14.80 -14.70 -9.27
C GLU A 105 -13.42 -14.06 -9.04
N GLY A 106 -12.57 -14.00 -10.08
CA GLY A 106 -11.29 -13.30 -10.05
C GLY A 106 -11.44 -11.80 -9.85
N ARG A 107 -12.41 -11.18 -10.55
CA ARG A 107 -12.74 -9.75 -10.38
C ARG A 107 -13.27 -9.46 -8.97
N CYS A 108 -14.10 -10.35 -8.43
CA CYS A 108 -14.56 -10.22 -7.05
C CYS A 108 -13.43 -10.46 -6.02
N LEU A 109 -12.47 -11.35 -6.31
CA LEU A 109 -11.28 -11.53 -5.48
C LEU A 109 -10.45 -10.24 -5.42
N LEU A 110 -10.18 -9.60 -6.55
CA LEU A 110 -9.50 -8.29 -6.60
C LEU A 110 -10.22 -7.25 -5.75
N ARG A 111 -11.55 -7.15 -5.88
CA ARG A 111 -12.37 -6.24 -5.04
C ARG A 111 -12.22 -6.56 -3.55
N CYS A 112 -12.28 -7.83 -3.17
CA CYS A 112 -12.15 -8.24 -1.78
C CYS A 112 -10.81 -7.81 -1.19
N VAL A 113 -9.70 -8.07 -1.90
CA VAL A 113 -8.35 -7.70 -1.43
C VAL A 113 -8.25 -6.18 -1.26
N LEU A 114 -8.68 -5.41 -2.26
CA LEU A 114 -8.71 -3.94 -2.19
C LEU A 114 -9.49 -3.41 -0.99
N LEU A 115 -10.64 -4.02 -0.67
CA LEU A 115 -11.45 -3.64 0.50
C LEU A 115 -10.76 -4.01 1.82
N ARG A 116 -10.22 -5.22 1.92
CA ARG A 116 -9.60 -5.77 3.14
C ARG A 116 -8.28 -5.08 3.47
N GLU A 117 -7.55 -4.64 2.47
CA GLU A 117 -6.34 -3.82 2.64
C GLU A 117 -6.67 -2.34 2.85
N GLY A 118 -7.94 -1.95 2.88
CA GLY A 118 -8.31 -0.54 3.05
C GLY A 118 -7.87 0.36 1.90
N LEU A 119 -7.55 -0.21 0.73
CA LEU A 119 -7.14 0.51 -0.47
C LEU A 119 -8.33 1.03 -1.28
N TYR A 120 -9.52 0.49 -1.03
CA TYR A 120 -10.76 0.83 -1.72
C TYR A 120 -11.95 0.87 -0.75
N ASN A 121 -13.04 1.48 -1.20
CA ASN A 121 -14.33 1.50 -0.55
C ASN A 121 -15.43 1.58 -1.61
N ASP A 122 -16.50 0.79 -1.54
CA ASP A 122 -17.51 0.79 -2.61
C ASP A 122 -18.24 2.14 -2.77
N TRP A 123 -18.40 2.89 -1.68
CA TRP A 123 -19.09 4.17 -1.71
C TRP A 123 -18.20 5.29 -2.26
N ARG A 124 -16.97 5.38 -1.74
CA ARG A 124 -16.03 6.47 -2.02
C ARG A 124 -15.07 6.18 -3.17
N GLY A 125 -14.87 4.91 -3.51
CA GLY A 125 -13.88 4.44 -4.47
C GLY A 125 -12.48 4.26 -3.87
N PRO A 126 -11.43 4.46 -4.68
CA PRO A 126 -10.05 4.18 -4.28
C PRO A 126 -9.52 5.18 -3.26
N ARG A 127 -8.76 4.67 -2.28
CA ARG A 127 -8.05 5.46 -1.29
C ARG A 127 -6.63 5.72 -1.79
N LEU A 128 -6.49 6.72 -2.66
CA LEU A 128 -5.25 7.02 -3.37
C LEU A 128 -4.05 7.22 -2.43
N GLY A 129 -4.23 7.88 -1.29
CA GLY A 129 -3.15 8.04 -0.31
C GLY A 129 -2.69 6.72 0.33
N SER A 130 -3.60 5.75 0.51
CA SER A 130 -3.27 4.42 1.02
C SER A 130 -2.58 3.57 -0.05
N LEU A 131 -3.12 3.57 -1.28
CA LEU A 131 -2.50 2.90 -2.43
C LEU A 131 -1.09 3.43 -2.71
N TRP A 132 -0.92 4.75 -2.67
CA TRP A 132 0.38 5.40 -2.83
C TRP A 132 1.41 4.86 -1.83
N VAL A 133 1.01 4.65 -0.58
CA VAL A 133 1.92 4.15 0.45
C VAL A 133 2.13 2.63 0.33
N GLN A 134 1.08 1.86 0.04
CA GLN A 134 1.19 0.41 -0.20
C GLN A 134 2.18 0.08 -1.31
N THR A 135 2.33 0.99 -2.27
CA THR A 135 3.12 0.81 -3.49
C THR A 135 4.42 1.62 -3.45
N GLU A 136 4.81 2.09 -2.27
CA GLU A 136 6.05 2.85 -2.02
C GLU A 136 6.21 4.14 -2.87
N GLY A 137 5.10 4.68 -3.36
CA GLY A 137 5.03 6.02 -3.93
C GLY A 137 5.90 6.23 -5.17
N HIS A 138 5.81 5.31 -6.13
CA HIS A 138 6.77 5.22 -7.22
C HIS A 138 6.60 6.23 -8.39
N GLU A 139 5.58 7.10 -8.43
CA GLU A 139 5.41 8.06 -9.54
C GLU A 139 4.73 9.39 -9.21
N ASP A 140 5.33 10.51 -9.63
CA ASP A 140 4.75 11.87 -9.47
C ASP A 140 3.34 12.02 -10.08
N ARG A 141 2.99 11.16 -11.05
CA ARG A 141 1.69 11.16 -11.74
C ARG A 141 0.68 10.17 -11.20
N PHE A 142 1.01 9.41 -10.16
CA PHE A 142 0.12 8.39 -9.60
C PHE A 142 -1.25 8.98 -9.23
N PHE A 143 -1.24 10.12 -8.55
CA PHE A 143 -2.47 10.82 -8.19
C PHE A 143 -3.20 11.34 -9.44
N ASP A 144 -2.49 11.97 -10.37
CA ASP A 144 -3.09 12.51 -11.60
C ASP A 144 -3.79 11.46 -12.45
N THR A 145 -3.17 10.29 -12.63
CA THR A 145 -3.72 9.20 -13.44
C THR A 145 -4.93 8.55 -12.76
N ALA A 146 -4.76 8.12 -11.51
CA ALA A 146 -5.80 7.39 -10.80
C ALA A 146 -7.01 8.29 -10.47
N GLN A 147 -6.78 9.57 -10.15
CA GLN A 147 -7.84 10.53 -9.82
C GLN A 147 -8.70 10.92 -11.02
N LYS A 148 -8.13 10.90 -12.24
CA LYS A 148 -8.88 11.16 -13.48
C LYS A 148 -9.57 9.90 -14.03
N CYS A 149 -8.92 8.74 -13.92
CA CYS A 149 -9.42 7.49 -14.49
C CYS A 149 -10.66 6.94 -13.76
N TYR A 150 -10.64 6.86 -12.42
CA TYR A 150 -11.72 6.22 -11.67
C TYR A 150 -13.12 6.87 -11.87
N PRO A 151 -13.27 8.21 -11.89
CA PRO A 151 -14.56 8.83 -12.18
C PRO A 151 -15.16 8.41 -13.54
N LEU A 152 -14.32 8.20 -14.57
CA LEU A 152 -14.75 7.77 -15.89
C LEU A 152 -15.25 6.32 -15.89
N LEU A 153 -14.59 5.43 -15.13
CA LEU A 153 -15.08 4.06 -14.92
C LEU A 153 -16.41 4.05 -14.16
N LYS A 154 -16.53 4.88 -13.12
CA LYS A 154 -17.75 4.96 -12.29
C LYS A 154 -18.99 5.40 -13.08
N MET A 155 -18.82 6.20 -14.14
CA MET A 155 -19.90 6.61 -15.03
C MET A 155 -20.46 5.46 -15.90
N GLN A 156 -19.74 4.35 -16.05
CA GLN A 156 -20.15 3.21 -16.88
C GLN A 156 -21.13 2.26 -16.18
N THR A 157 -21.55 2.57 -14.93
CA THR A 157 -22.55 1.78 -14.16
C THR A 157 -22.22 0.29 -14.07
N LEU A 158 -20.93 -0.02 -13.91
CA LEU A 158 -20.41 -1.39 -13.79
C LEU A 158 -20.83 -2.01 -12.46
N GLU A 159 -20.96 -3.35 -12.47
CA GLU A 159 -21.11 -4.12 -11.23
C GLU A 159 -19.92 -3.87 -10.28
N PRO A 160 -20.10 -3.93 -8.94
CA PRO A 160 -19.04 -3.53 -8.00
C PRO A 160 -17.71 -4.26 -8.19
N CYS A 161 -17.74 -5.57 -8.44
CA CYS A 161 -16.52 -6.36 -8.68
C CYS A 161 -15.81 -5.93 -9.97
N GLU A 162 -16.58 -5.69 -11.04
CA GLU A 162 -16.06 -5.21 -12.32
C GLU A 162 -15.41 -3.84 -12.17
N LEU A 163 -16.09 -2.91 -11.49
CA LEU A 163 -15.58 -1.55 -11.27
C LEU A 163 -14.24 -1.57 -10.51
N ALA A 164 -14.15 -2.35 -9.42
CA ALA A 164 -12.95 -2.43 -8.61
C ALA A 164 -11.79 -3.13 -9.35
N ALA A 165 -12.09 -4.20 -10.09
CA ALA A 165 -11.09 -4.91 -10.88
C ALA A 165 -10.55 -4.03 -12.02
N ARG A 166 -11.42 -3.38 -12.79
CA ARG A 166 -11.03 -2.44 -13.84
C ARG A 166 -10.28 -1.24 -13.28
N PHE A 167 -10.65 -0.73 -12.11
CA PHE A 167 -9.85 0.28 -11.42
C PHE A 167 -8.41 -0.21 -11.18
N ALA A 168 -8.23 -1.41 -10.63
CA ALA A 168 -6.91 -1.96 -10.35
C ALA A 168 -6.07 -2.16 -11.61
N ALA A 169 -6.69 -2.58 -12.72
CA ALA A 169 -6.01 -2.86 -13.97
C ALA A 169 -5.75 -1.62 -14.85
N GLU A 170 -6.70 -0.67 -14.90
CA GLU A 170 -6.68 0.44 -15.86
C GLU A 170 -6.25 1.77 -15.23
N CYS A 171 -6.53 1.99 -13.94
CA CYS A 171 -6.30 3.27 -13.29
C CYS A 171 -5.03 3.33 -12.45
N LEU A 172 -4.48 2.19 -12.04
CA LEU A 172 -3.19 2.13 -11.35
C LEU A 172 -2.05 2.15 -12.38
N PRO A 173 -0.95 2.88 -12.12
CA PRO A 173 0.20 2.88 -13.03
C PRO A 173 0.83 1.49 -13.18
N SER A 174 1.40 1.17 -14.34
CA SER A 174 1.95 -0.16 -14.65
C SER A 174 3.09 -0.63 -13.72
N ARG A 175 3.73 0.29 -12.97
CA ARG A 175 4.72 -0.04 -11.93
C ARG A 175 4.10 -0.52 -10.62
N VAL A 176 2.78 -0.45 -10.51
CA VAL A 176 1.97 -1.03 -9.45
C VAL A 176 1.25 -2.24 -10.04
N PRO A 177 1.93 -3.40 -10.18
CA PRO A 177 1.32 -4.59 -10.76
C PRO A 177 0.41 -5.25 -9.71
N PHE A 178 -0.62 -4.53 -9.23
CA PHE A 178 -1.47 -4.98 -8.15
C PHE A 178 -2.22 -6.26 -8.54
N VAL A 179 -2.72 -6.31 -9.77
CA VAL A 179 -3.41 -7.49 -10.30
C VAL A 179 -2.47 -8.69 -10.32
N GLU A 180 -1.24 -8.50 -10.81
CA GLU A 180 -0.24 -9.56 -10.87
C GLU A 180 0.24 -9.98 -9.47
N THR A 181 0.31 -9.04 -8.52
CA THR A 181 0.69 -9.31 -7.13
C THR A 181 -0.38 -10.17 -6.45
N VAL A 182 -1.65 -9.83 -6.64
CA VAL A 182 -2.78 -10.64 -6.15
C VAL A 182 -2.78 -12.00 -6.84
N PHE A 183 -2.51 -12.07 -8.15
CA PHE A 183 -2.47 -13.33 -8.87
C PHE A 183 -1.33 -14.23 -8.38
N ALA A 184 -0.12 -13.70 -8.21
CA ALA A 184 1.01 -14.44 -7.66
C ALA A 184 0.74 -14.96 -6.25
N ALA A 185 0.10 -14.14 -5.40
CA ALA A 185 -0.33 -14.55 -4.07
C ALA A 185 -1.39 -15.66 -4.12
N PHE A 186 -2.36 -15.55 -5.04
CA PHE A 186 -3.40 -16.55 -5.26
C PHE A 186 -2.83 -17.90 -5.72
N CYS A 187 -1.88 -17.90 -6.66
CA CYS A 187 -1.18 -19.10 -7.11
C CYS A 187 -0.37 -19.80 -6.01
N SER A 188 -0.06 -19.07 -4.92
CA SER A 188 0.70 -19.60 -3.77
C SER A 188 -0.20 -20.15 -2.66
N ILE A 189 -1.53 -20.14 -2.84
CA ILE A 189 -2.47 -20.80 -1.93
C ILE A 189 -2.41 -22.29 -2.26
N GLU A 190 -2.28 -23.15 -1.24
CA GLU A 190 -2.40 -24.61 -1.37
C GLU A 190 -3.89 -24.98 -1.40
#